data_AF-A0A1Y1M7D2-F1
#
_entry.id   AF-A0A1Y1M7D2-F1
#
_cell.length_a   1.000
_cell.length_b   1.000
_cell.length_c   1.000
_cell.angle_alpha   90.00
_cell.angle_beta   90.00
_cell.angle_gamma   90.00
#
_symmetry.space_group_name_H-M   'P 1'
#
loop_
_entity.id
_entity.type
_entity.pdbx_description
1 polymer ?
#
loop_
_entity_poly.entity_id
_entity_poly.type
_entity_poly.pdbx_seq_one_letter_code
_entity_poly.pdbx_strand_id
1 'polypeptide(L)'
;MINSDIDLKLDGADVVVEYKHGTLCPDDFSDRSSLIRFKCSTLEEGPKLLRKTACNHEFVWRTPEACGKNRTNPKMRSPPACIFADPVTKNTFDLAAINTIIKFERHNETFKVPICSNAFTYCTLNNGLNCTTLDTDFQLASSSNGPSILYSLFNRSCTDNIVNFVNISVSCEPTYSINKFEVGEITNCTLYAYLKTQHVCSKDLILKSNEIISSKPEIVS
;
A
#
# COMPACT_ATOMS: atom_id res chain seq x y z
N MET A 1 -32.03 -10.29 8.15
CA MET A 1 -30.75 -9.58 7.98
C MET A 1 -30.99 -8.15 8.36
N ILE A 2 -30.24 -7.61 9.33
CA ILE A 2 -30.38 -6.21 9.78
C ILE A 2 -29.62 -5.36 8.76
N ASN A 3 -30.29 -4.39 8.15
CA ASN A 3 -29.69 -3.49 7.16
C ASN A 3 -29.06 -2.31 7.91
N SER A 4 -27.82 -2.45 8.38
CA SER A 4 -27.14 -1.38 9.11
C SER A 4 -26.46 -0.42 8.14
N ASP A 5 -26.91 0.83 8.10
CA ASP A 5 -26.24 1.87 7.34
C ASP A 5 -25.01 2.37 8.10
N ILE A 6 -23.91 2.61 7.37
CA ILE A 6 -22.65 3.13 7.92
C ILE A 6 -22.45 4.54 7.40
N ASP A 7 -22.27 5.48 8.32
CA ASP A 7 -22.00 6.88 8.03
C ASP A 7 -20.60 7.28 8.53
N LEU A 8 -19.82 7.95 7.69
CA LEU A 8 -18.43 8.33 7.97
C LEU A 8 -18.33 9.86 7.96
N LYS A 9 -17.89 10.43 9.09
CA LYS A 9 -17.74 11.89 9.24
C LYS A 9 -16.46 12.26 10.00
N LEU A 10 -16.01 13.50 9.77
CA LEU A 10 -14.95 14.12 10.56
C LEU A 10 -15.59 15.03 11.61
N ASP A 11 -15.12 14.92 12.85
CA ASP A 11 -15.53 15.80 13.96
C ASP A 11 -14.26 16.40 14.59
N GLY A 12 -13.91 17.61 14.14
CA GLY A 12 -12.60 18.19 14.41
C GLY A 12 -11.48 17.36 13.78
N ALA A 13 -10.57 16.83 14.62
CA ALA A 13 -9.46 15.96 14.20
C ALA A 13 -9.79 14.46 14.31
N ASP A 14 -10.95 14.11 14.85
CA ASP A 14 -11.34 12.72 15.08
C ASP A 14 -12.12 12.16 13.88
N VAL A 15 -11.88 10.89 13.56
CA VAL A 15 -12.71 10.14 12.60
C VAL A 15 -13.88 9.53 13.37
N VAL A 16 -15.09 9.74 12.88
CA VAL A 16 -16.31 9.23 13.51
C VAL A 16 -17.04 8.31 12.54
N VAL A 17 -17.28 7.08 13.00
CA VAL A 17 -18.06 6.06 12.30
C VAL A 17 -19.36 5.87 13.04
N GLU A 18 -20.48 5.99 12.34
CA GLU A 18 -21.81 5.83 12.90
C GLU A 18 -22.52 4.66 12.22
N TYR A 19 -22.84 3.64 13.01
CA TYR A 19 -23.65 2.50 12.60
C TYR A 19 -25.11 2.78 12.99
N LYS A 20 -25.97 2.90 11.98
CA LYS A 20 -27.40 3.16 12.11
C LYS A 20 -28.21 1.91 11.79
N HIS A 21 -29.51 1.94 12.11
CA HIS A 21 -30.47 0.89 11.73
C HIS A 21 -30.10 -0.51 12.29
N GLY A 22 -29.72 -0.57 13.57
CA GLY A 22 -29.50 -1.80 14.32
C GLY A 22 -30.82 -2.52 14.65
N THR A 23 -30.83 -3.31 15.74
CA THR A 23 -32.09 -3.94 16.21
C THR A 23 -33.05 -2.89 16.77
N LEU A 24 -34.36 -3.16 16.72
CA LEU A 24 -35.38 -2.31 17.34
C LEU A 24 -35.06 -2.04 18.82
N CYS A 25 -35.24 -0.79 19.24
CA CYS A 25 -35.09 -0.38 20.62
C CYS A 25 -36.37 -0.65 21.42
N PRO A 26 -36.28 -1.10 22.68
CA PRO A 26 -37.46 -1.38 23.50
C PRO A 26 -38.31 -0.15 23.84
N ASP A 27 -37.71 1.04 23.90
CA ASP A 27 -38.30 2.20 24.58
C ASP A 27 -39.02 3.21 23.64
N ASP A 28 -38.67 3.27 22.35
CA ASP A 28 -39.14 4.34 21.46
C ASP A 28 -39.37 3.92 19.98
N PHE A 29 -39.41 2.61 19.68
CA PHE A 29 -39.52 2.07 18.32
C PHE A 29 -38.44 2.57 17.34
N SER A 30 -37.37 3.20 17.82
CA SER A 30 -36.21 3.54 17.01
C SER A 30 -35.31 2.32 16.81
N ASP A 31 -34.41 2.37 15.83
CA ASP A 31 -33.38 1.36 15.69
C ASP A 31 -32.16 1.71 16.55
N ARG A 32 -31.52 0.68 17.11
CA ARG A 32 -30.26 0.85 17.84
C ARG A 32 -29.20 1.48 16.95
N SER A 33 -28.39 2.35 17.54
CA SER A 33 -27.24 2.96 16.88
C SER A 33 -25.96 2.78 17.70
N SER A 34 -24.82 2.82 17.02
CA SER A 34 -23.51 2.83 17.64
C SER A 34 -22.61 3.85 16.97
N LEU A 35 -21.97 4.70 17.76
CA LEU A 35 -21.00 5.68 17.32
C LEU A 35 -19.62 5.28 17.84
N ILE A 36 -18.64 5.18 16.95
CA ILE A 36 -17.25 4.97 17.31
C ILE A 36 -16.46 6.21 16.92
N ARG A 37 -15.84 6.85 17.91
CA ARG A 37 -14.94 7.98 17.74
C ARG A 37 -13.51 7.50 17.84
N PHE A 38 -12.82 7.55 16.71
CA PHE A 38 -11.40 7.22 16.59
C PHE A 38 -10.58 8.44 16.97
N LYS A 39 -9.77 8.31 18.02
CA LYS A 39 -8.86 9.35 18.52
C LYS A 39 -7.42 8.95 18.30
N CYS A 40 -6.60 9.88 17.83
CA CYS A 40 -5.15 9.71 17.75
C CYS A 40 -4.56 9.30 19.11
N SER A 41 -3.75 8.25 19.12
CA SER A 41 -2.92 7.83 20.25
C SER A 41 -1.65 7.17 19.74
N THR A 42 -0.54 7.23 20.46
CA THR A 42 0.69 6.48 20.11
C THR A 42 0.61 5.00 20.48
N LEU A 43 -0.39 4.61 21.27
CA LEU A 43 -0.61 3.25 21.74
C LEU A 43 -1.99 2.76 21.28
N GLU A 44 -2.05 1.48 20.92
CA GLU A 44 -3.29 0.80 20.59
C GLU A 44 -4.09 0.52 21.87
N GLU A 45 -5.19 1.24 22.05
CA GLU A 45 -6.14 1.03 23.12
C GLU A 45 -7.49 0.66 22.49
N GLY A 46 -7.89 -0.60 22.63
CA GLY A 46 -9.17 -1.09 22.12
C GLY A 46 -10.37 -0.22 22.55
N PRO A 47 -11.51 -0.35 21.84
CA PRO A 47 -12.65 0.56 21.99
C PRO A 47 -13.18 0.58 23.43
N LYS A 48 -13.22 1.77 24.02
CA LYS A 48 -13.76 2.04 25.36
C LYS A 48 -15.15 2.63 25.24
N LEU A 49 -16.12 2.02 25.93
CA LEU A 49 -17.48 2.53 26.01
C LEU A 49 -17.50 3.86 26.78
N LEU A 50 -17.94 4.93 26.12
CA LEU A 50 -18.13 6.25 26.72
C LEU A 50 -19.54 6.45 27.23
N ARG A 51 -20.53 6.10 26.41
CA ARG A 51 -21.95 6.25 26.75
C ARG A 51 -22.72 5.04 26.30
N LYS A 52 -23.69 4.66 27.12
CA LYS A 52 -24.61 3.56 26.85
C LYS A 52 -26.00 3.94 27.31
N THR A 53 -26.93 3.89 26.39
CA THR A 53 -28.37 3.84 26.66
C THR A 53 -28.93 2.51 26.16
N ALA A 54 -30.24 2.30 26.29
CA ALA A 54 -30.89 1.11 25.72
C ALA A 54 -30.80 1.08 24.18
N CYS A 55 -30.72 2.26 23.54
CA CYS A 55 -30.76 2.41 22.08
C CYS A 55 -29.41 2.83 21.47
N ASN A 56 -28.60 3.62 22.17
CA ASN A 56 -27.43 4.29 21.61
C ASN A 56 -26.17 3.95 22.40
N HIS A 57 -25.11 3.59 21.69
CA HIS A 57 -23.82 3.28 22.27
C HIS A 57 -22.75 4.19 21.66
N GLU A 58 -21.94 4.82 22.49
CA GLU A 58 -20.81 5.64 22.06
C GLU A 58 -19.53 5.02 22.57
N PHE A 59 -18.58 4.81 21.67
CA PHE A 59 -17.25 4.28 21.95
C PHE A 59 -16.21 5.31 21.57
N VAL A 60 -15.12 5.37 22.34
CA VAL A 60 -13.86 5.97 21.89
C VAL A 60 -12.83 4.88 21.70
N TRP A 61 -12.23 4.85 20.53
CA TRP A 61 -11.13 3.97 20.20
C TRP A 61 -9.88 4.83 20.01
N ARG A 62 -8.90 4.68 20.92
CA ARG A 62 -7.62 5.38 20.82
C ARG A 62 -6.65 4.47 20.09
N THR A 63 -6.23 4.87 18.91
CA THR A 63 -5.45 4.01 18.02
C THR A 63 -4.45 4.85 17.21
N PRO A 64 -3.22 4.35 16.96
CA PRO A 64 -2.25 5.00 16.06
C PRO A 64 -2.81 5.29 14.67
N GLU A 65 -3.73 4.46 14.18
CA GLU A 65 -4.38 4.55 12.89
C GLU A 65 -5.24 5.82 12.77
N ALA A 66 -5.74 6.33 13.90
CA ALA A 66 -6.56 7.53 13.99
C ALA A 66 -5.75 8.83 14.03
N CYS A 67 -4.41 8.77 14.11
CA CYS A 67 -3.56 9.96 14.16
C CYS A 67 -3.55 10.80 12.89
N GLY A 68 -4.37 10.44 11.91
CA GLY A 68 -4.10 10.71 10.53
C GLY A 68 -2.75 10.11 10.15
N LYS A 69 -2.52 9.92 8.87
CA LYS A 69 -1.13 9.93 8.41
C LYS A 69 -0.67 11.37 8.66
N ASN A 70 -0.02 11.67 9.78
CA ASN A 70 0.54 13.00 10.04
C ASN A 70 1.57 13.28 8.94
N ARG A 71 1.11 13.92 7.87
CA ARG A 71 1.79 14.15 6.58
C ARG A 71 2.98 15.11 6.67
N THR A 72 3.34 15.53 7.88
CA THR A 72 4.35 16.54 8.16
C THR A 72 5.59 15.96 8.86
N ASN A 73 5.53 14.71 9.35
CA ASN A 73 6.66 14.06 10.02
C ASN A 73 6.91 12.64 9.45
N PRO A 74 7.54 12.53 8.27
CA PRO A 74 7.89 11.25 7.64
C PRO A 74 8.79 10.32 8.49
N LYS A 75 9.39 10.84 9.58
CA LYS A 75 10.18 10.07 10.56
C LYS A 75 9.35 9.26 11.56
N MET A 76 8.04 9.48 11.65
CA MET A 76 7.12 8.77 12.55
C MET A 76 6.23 7.77 11.80
N ARG A 77 6.79 7.14 10.76
CA ARG A 77 6.08 6.18 9.92
C ARG A 77 6.85 4.87 9.96
N SER A 78 6.33 3.86 10.66
CA SER A 78 6.74 2.50 10.32
C SER A 78 6.12 2.20 8.96
N PRO A 79 6.90 1.91 7.90
CA PRO A 79 6.31 1.44 6.67
C PRO A 79 5.50 0.17 6.98
N PRO A 80 4.34 -0.05 6.31
CA PRO A 80 3.66 -1.33 6.42
C PRO A 80 4.67 -2.45 6.11
N ALA A 81 4.53 -3.58 6.80
CA ALA A 81 5.45 -4.69 6.62
C ALA A 81 5.59 -5.02 5.12
N CYS A 82 6.81 -5.01 4.61
CA CYS A 82 7.11 -5.26 3.19
C CYS A 82 7.07 -6.77 2.86
N ILE A 83 6.12 -7.48 3.46
CA ILE A 83 5.94 -8.92 3.36
C ILE A 83 4.59 -9.16 2.71
N PHE A 84 4.60 -9.73 1.52
CA PHE A 84 3.39 -10.13 0.83
C PHE A 84 3.07 -11.59 1.14
N ALA A 85 1.88 -11.85 1.68
CA ALA A 85 1.35 -13.20 1.83
C ALA A 85 0.37 -13.49 0.68
N ASP A 86 0.70 -14.45 -0.17
CA ASP A 86 -0.16 -14.88 -1.27
C ASP A 86 -1.44 -15.54 -0.69
N PRO A 87 -2.62 -14.99 -0.97
CA PRO A 87 -3.87 -15.50 -0.40
C PRO A 87 -4.21 -16.91 -0.89
N VAL A 88 -3.73 -17.30 -2.09
CA VAL A 88 -3.99 -18.58 -2.75
C VAL A 88 -2.98 -19.62 -2.33
N THR A 89 -1.68 -19.34 -2.53
CA THR A 89 -0.63 -20.34 -2.28
C THR A 89 -0.18 -20.40 -0.81
N LYS A 90 -0.57 -19.40 0.00
CA LYS A 90 -0.08 -19.19 1.39
C LYS A 90 1.43 -18.98 1.49
N ASN A 91 2.12 -18.80 0.36
CA ASN A 91 3.53 -18.42 0.36
C ASN A 91 3.69 -16.97 0.82
N THR A 92 4.80 -16.69 1.47
CA THR A 92 5.16 -15.34 1.90
C THR A 92 6.42 -14.90 1.16
N PHE A 93 6.41 -13.68 0.65
CA PHE A 93 7.51 -13.07 -0.07
C PHE A 93 7.94 -11.79 0.62
N ASP A 94 9.20 -11.73 1.04
CA ASP A 94 9.81 -10.51 1.55
C ASP A 94 10.26 -9.64 0.37
N LEU A 95 9.48 -8.60 0.07
CA LEU A 95 9.76 -7.70 -1.04
C LEU A 95 10.90 -6.72 -0.69
N ALA A 96 11.29 -6.58 0.58
CA ALA A 96 12.43 -5.75 0.96
C ALA A 96 13.75 -6.37 0.49
N ALA A 97 13.79 -7.70 0.36
CA ALA A 97 14.93 -8.43 -0.17
C ALA A 97 15.27 -8.10 -1.63
N ILE A 98 14.33 -7.52 -2.39
CA ILE A 98 14.51 -7.15 -3.80
C ILE A 98 15.60 -6.06 -3.97
N ASN A 99 15.92 -5.29 -2.91
CA ASN A 99 16.98 -4.28 -2.81
C ASN A 99 17.30 -3.57 -4.15
N THR A 100 16.29 -3.01 -4.79
CA THR A 100 16.38 -2.35 -6.09
C THR A 100 15.66 -1.02 -6.07
N ILE A 101 16.22 -0.08 -6.82
CA ILE A 101 15.63 1.23 -7.06
C ILE A 101 15.14 1.26 -8.50
N ILE A 102 13.82 1.34 -8.64
CA ILE A 102 13.16 1.53 -9.92
C ILE A 102 13.45 2.95 -10.40
N LYS A 103 13.86 3.10 -11.66
CA LYS A 103 14.15 4.39 -12.29
C LYS A 103 13.31 4.57 -13.52
N PHE A 104 12.67 5.73 -13.66
CA PHE A 104 11.94 6.09 -14.87
C PHE A 104 12.04 7.59 -15.14
N GLU A 105 11.92 7.98 -16.40
CA GLU A 105 12.04 9.37 -16.83
C GLU A 105 10.73 9.86 -17.45
N ARG A 106 10.30 11.06 -17.08
CA ARG A 106 9.10 11.73 -17.62
C ARG A 106 9.29 13.24 -17.58
N HIS A 107 8.94 13.93 -18.66
CA HIS A 107 8.91 15.41 -18.73
C HIS A 107 10.15 16.11 -18.15
N ASN A 108 11.33 15.63 -18.52
CA ASN A 108 12.60 16.12 -17.99
C ASN A 108 12.76 15.96 -16.47
N GLU A 109 12.10 14.99 -15.86
CA GLU A 109 12.32 14.54 -14.50
C GLU A 109 12.72 13.05 -14.49
N THR A 110 13.76 12.70 -13.74
CA THR A 110 14.13 11.32 -13.43
C THR A 110 13.62 10.95 -12.04
N PHE A 111 12.80 9.92 -11.96
CA PHE A 111 12.26 9.37 -10.72
C PHE A 111 13.09 8.18 -10.26
N LYS A 112 13.28 8.08 -8.94
CA LYS A 112 13.95 6.99 -8.23
C LYS A 112 13.00 6.48 -7.15
N VAL A 113 12.61 5.22 -7.29
CA VAL A 113 11.58 4.55 -6.49
C VAL A 113 12.19 3.32 -5.82
N PRO A 114 12.65 3.42 -4.56
CA PRO A 114 13.06 2.24 -3.81
C PRO A 114 11.82 1.41 -3.44
N ILE A 115 11.95 0.08 -3.55
CA ILE A 115 10.87 -0.85 -3.15
C ILE A 115 10.56 -0.69 -1.66
N CYS A 116 9.27 -0.64 -1.32
CA CYS A 116 8.72 -0.46 0.02
C CYS A 116 9.24 0.78 0.77
N SER A 117 9.63 1.82 0.04
CA SER A 117 9.99 3.10 0.64
C SER A 117 8.78 4.02 0.76
N ASN A 118 8.72 4.75 1.86
CA ASN A 118 7.78 5.86 2.08
C ASN A 118 8.27 7.19 1.48
N ALA A 119 9.36 7.16 0.72
CA ALA A 119 9.97 8.33 0.11
C ALA A 119 10.47 8.00 -1.29
N PHE A 120 10.06 8.80 -2.26
CA PHE A 120 10.56 8.78 -3.64
C PHE A 120 11.43 10.01 -3.86
N THR A 121 12.38 9.92 -4.78
CA THR A 121 13.16 11.08 -5.21
C THR A 121 12.91 11.33 -6.68
N TYR A 122 12.65 12.57 -7.07
CA TYR A 122 12.68 12.97 -8.48
C TYR A 122 13.65 14.14 -8.66
N CYS A 123 14.33 14.18 -9.79
CA CYS A 123 15.32 15.21 -10.11
C CYS A 123 15.04 15.77 -11.50
N THR A 124 15.17 17.08 -11.68
CA THR A 124 15.05 17.68 -13.02
C THR A 124 16.33 17.43 -13.84
N LEU A 125 16.16 17.16 -15.14
CA LEU A 125 17.23 16.72 -16.07
C LEU A 125 18.28 17.81 -16.39
N ASN A 126 18.17 19.02 -15.85
CA ASN A 126 19.22 20.03 -15.94
C ASN A 126 20.37 19.66 -14.97
N ASN A 127 21.18 18.67 -15.37
CA ASN A 127 22.32 18.10 -14.66
C ASN A 127 22.02 17.41 -13.31
N GLY A 128 20.75 17.09 -12.99
CA GLY A 128 20.39 16.36 -11.78
C GLY A 128 20.66 17.12 -10.47
N LEU A 129 20.86 18.44 -10.54
CA LEU A 129 21.24 19.29 -9.41
C LEU A 129 20.08 19.56 -8.44
N ASN A 130 18.84 19.59 -8.94
CA ASN A 130 17.65 19.85 -8.13
C ASN A 130 16.82 18.58 -7.98
N CYS A 131 17.07 17.84 -6.91
CA CYS A 131 16.30 16.68 -6.50
C CYS A 131 15.35 17.03 -5.36
N THR A 132 14.10 16.61 -5.48
CA THR A 132 13.08 16.75 -4.44
C THR A 132 12.64 15.37 -3.97
N THR A 133 12.41 15.24 -2.67
CA THR A 133 11.84 14.03 -2.09
C THR A 133 10.33 14.18 -1.97
N LEU A 134 9.60 13.18 -2.46
CA LEU A 134 8.15 13.07 -2.32
C LEU A 134 7.86 12.04 -1.23
N ASP A 135 7.08 12.44 -0.24
CA ASP A 135 6.49 11.48 0.69
C ASP A 135 5.48 10.61 -0.04
N THR A 136 5.56 9.31 0.21
CA THR A 136 4.69 8.31 -0.38
C THR A 136 4.12 7.39 0.69
N ASP A 137 3.02 6.74 0.34
CA ASP A 137 2.50 5.58 1.04
C ASP A 137 2.36 4.43 0.06
N PHE A 138 2.48 3.19 0.53
CA PHE A 138 2.29 2.02 -0.30
C PHE A 138 1.38 0.99 0.35
N GLN A 139 0.63 0.28 -0.48
CA GLN A 139 -0.14 -0.89 -0.09
C GLN A 139 0.27 -2.07 -0.96
N LEU A 140 0.28 -3.26 -0.37
CA LEU A 140 0.51 -4.51 -1.08
C LEU A 140 -0.85 -5.10 -1.46
N ALA A 141 -0.97 -5.53 -2.71
CA ALA A 141 -2.17 -6.20 -3.23
C ALA A 141 -1.78 -7.45 -4.02
N SER A 142 -2.73 -8.36 -4.20
CA SER A 142 -2.57 -9.51 -5.08
C SER A 142 -3.01 -9.13 -6.50
N SER A 143 -2.22 -9.51 -7.50
CA SER A 143 -2.57 -9.44 -8.92
C SER A 143 -2.57 -10.84 -9.53
N SER A 144 -2.97 -10.98 -10.80
CA SER A 144 -2.98 -12.27 -11.50
C SER A 144 -1.59 -12.91 -11.62
N ASN A 145 -0.52 -12.11 -11.58
CA ASN A 145 0.84 -12.55 -11.88
C ASN A 145 1.79 -12.47 -10.66
N GLY A 146 1.25 -12.21 -9.47
CA GLY A 146 2.03 -12.02 -8.25
C GLY A 146 1.62 -10.78 -7.45
N PRO A 147 2.47 -10.33 -6.51
CA PRO A 147 2.19 -9.12 -5.74
C PRO A 147 2.21 -7.86 -6.61
N SER A 148 1.43 -6.86 -6.21
CA SER A 148 1.55 -5.49 -6.68
C SER A 148 1.75 -4.54 -5.52
N ILE A 149 2.53 -3.48 -5.77
CA ILE A 149 2.80 -2.41 -4.81
C ILE A 149 2.14 -1.14 -5.37
N LEU A 150 1.10 -0.66 -4.70
CA LEU A 150 0.41 0.57 -5.07
C LEU A 150 0.91 1.72 -4.21
N TYR A 151 1.71 2.60 -4.80
CA TYR A 151 2.16 3.82 -4.17
C TYR A 151 1.18 4.97 -4.40
N SER A 152 0.90 5.71 -3.33
CA SER A 152 0.22 7.01 -3.35
C SER A 152 1.25 8.12 -3.24
N LEU A 153 1.31 8.99 -4.24
CA LEU A 153 2.20 10.15 -4.30
C LEU A 153 1.47 11.37 -3.71
N PHE A 154 1.93 11.88 -2.57
CA PHE A 154 1.29 13.02 -1.91
C PHE A 154 1.69 14.36 -2.56
N ASN A 155 0.84 15.39 -2.39
CA ASN A 155 1.05 16.77 -2.84
C ASN A 155 1.22 16.98 -4.36
N ARG A 156 0.82 15.99 -5.16
CA ARG A 156 0.71 16.09 -6.61
C ARG A 156 -0.78 16.14 -6.96
N SER A 157 -1.18 17.12 -7.75
CA SER A 157 -2.53 17.19 -8.33
C SER A 157 -2.49 16.47 -9.67
N CYS A 158 -3.44 15.57 -9.90
CA CYS A 158 -3.51 14.89 -11.20
C CYS A 158 -3.88 15.91 -12.26
N THR A 159 -2.91 16.18 -13.12
CA THR A 159 -3.06 16.86 -14.41
C THR A 159 -2.45 15.92 -15.45
N ASP A 160 -2.66 16.19 -16.74
CA ASP A 160 -2.28 15.28 -17.85
C ASP A 160 -0.84 14.73 -17.80
N ASN A 161 0.05 15.35 -17.00
CA ASN A 161 1.47 15.06 -16.93
C ASN A 161 1.98 14.61 -15.54
N ILE A 162 1.11 14.54 -14.52
CA ILE A 162 1.48 14.22 -13.14
C ILE A 162 0.64 13.05 -12.65
N VAL A 163 1.31 11.97 -12.25
CA VAL A 163 0.64 10.80 -11.64
C VAL A 163 0.46 10.97 -10.14
N ASN A 164 -0.68 10.52 -9.63
CA ASN A 164 -0.97 10.45 -8.20
C ASN A 164 -0.63 9.07 -7.64
N PHE A 165 -0.52 8.07 -8.52
CA PHE A 165 -0.27 6.70 -8.13
C PHE A 165 0.80 6.06 -9.00
N VAL A 166 1.57 5.17 -8.39
CA VAL A 166 2.49 4.27 -9.11
C VAL A 166 2.15 2.85 -8.69
N ASN A 167 1.72 2.03 -9.64
CA ASN A 167 1.45 0.62 -9.43
C ASN A 167 2.60 -0.20 -10.00
N ILE A 168 3.35 -0.88 -9.13
CA ILE A 168 4.43 -1.77 -9.51
C ILE A 168 3.95 -3.21 -9.37
N SER A 169 3.70 -3.86 -10.50
CA SER A 169 3.38 -5.29 -10.54
C SER A 169 4.67 -6.10 -10.50
N VAL A 170 4.79 -7.02 -9.56
CA VAL A 170 5.97 -7.87 -9.36
C VAL A 170 5.63 -9.29 -9.78
N SER A 171 6.43 -9.86 -10.66
CA SER A 171 6.22 -11.19 -11.23
C SER A 171 7.47 -12.05 -11.10
N CYS A 172 7.25 -13.36 -11.01
CA CYS A 172 8.34 -14.33 -10.88
C CYS A 172 9.15 -14.42 -12.17
N GLU A 173 10.47 -14.25 -12.05
CA GLU A 173 11.46 -14.57 -13.08
C GLU A 173 12.50 -15.51 -12.45
N PRO A 174 12.46 -16.82 -12.75
CA PRO A 174 13.28 -17.81 -12.06
C PRO A 174 14.72 -17.87 -12.59
N THR A 175 15.08 -17.08 -13.60
CA THR A 175 16.43 -17.05 -14.16
C THR A 175 17.33 -16.06 -13.42
N TYR A 176 18.57 -16.48 -13.10
CA TYR A 176 19.52 -15.73 -12.27
C TYR A 176 20.23 -14.60 -13.03
N SER A 177 19.49 -13.66 -13.61
CA SER A 177 20.09 -12.55 -14.35
C SER A 177 19.23 -11.29 -14.27
N ILE A 178 19.38 -10.59 -13.15
CA ILE A 178 19.02 -9.18 -12.92
C ILE A 178 17.51 -8.94 -12.79
N ASN A 179 17.14 -8.11 -11.81
CA ASN A 179 15.79 -7.55 -11.69
C ASN A 179 15.47 -6.78 -12.99
N LYS A 180 14.55 -7.30 -13.81
CA LYS A 180 14.14 -6.64 -15.06
C LYS A 180 12.99 -5.70 -14.75
N PHE A 181 13.14 -4.44 -15.15
CA PHE A 181 12.18 -3.39 -14.89
C PHE A 181 11.71 -2.76 -16.20
N GLU A 182 10.40 -2.63 -16.35
CA GLU A 182 9.75 -2.04 -17.51
C GLU A 182 8.72 -1.00 -17.06
N VAL A 183 8.74 0.17 -17.68
CA VAL A 183 7.74 1.24 -17.47
C VAL A 183 6.63 1.04 -18.48
N GLY A 184 5.40 0.91 -18.00
CA GLY A 184 4.21 0.77 -18.82
C GLY A 184 3.49 2.09 -19.08
N GLU A 185 2.18 1.97 -19.23
CA GLU A 185 1.28 3.08 -19.56
C GLU A 185 0.90 3.92 -18.34
N ILE A 186 0.38 5.11 -18.61
CA ILE A 186 -0.28 5.96 -17.62
C ILE A 186 -1.77 5.97 -17.97
N THR A 187 -2.61 5.50 -17.06
CA THR A 187 -4.07 5.57 -17.20
C THR A 187 -4.66 6.00 -15.86
N ASN A 188 -5.66 6.89 -15.91
CA ASN A 188 -6.34 7.40 -14.71
C ASN A 188 -5.36 7.85 -13.60
N CYS A 189 -4.37 8.69 -13.96
CA CYS A 189 -3.37 9.23 -13.05
C CYS A 189 -2.47 8.18 -12.36
N THR A 190 -2.45 6.95 -12.88
CA THR A 190 -1.67 5.83 -12.33
C THR A 190 -0.62 5.41 -13.34
N LEU A 191 0.65 5.47 -12.94
CA LEU A 191 1.74 4.87 -13.71
C LEU A 191 1.80 3.38 -13.41
N TYR A 192 1.69 2.55 -14.44
CA TYR A 192 1.89 1.11 -14.31
C TYR A 192 3.32 0.76 -14.66
N ALA A 193 3.96 -0.02 -13.80
CA ALA A 193 5.31 -0.51 -14.02
C ALA A 193 5.42 -1.97 -13.62
N TYR A 194 6.37 -2.68 -14.22
CA TYR A 194 6.50 -4.12 -14.12
C TYR A 194 7.91 -4.48 -13.68
N LEU A 195 7.99 -5.29 -12.62
CA LEU A 195 9.23 -5.81 -12.07
C LEU A 195 9.22 -7.34 -12.16
N LYS A 196 10.23 -7.91 -12.80
CA LYS A 196 10.47 -9.35 -12.88
C LYS A 196 11.64 -9.70 -11.98
N THR A 197 11.42 -10.61 -11.03
CA THR A 197 12.44 -10.98 -10.04
C THR A 197 12.27 -12.40 -9.51
N GLN A 198 13.38 -13.03 -9.12
CA GLN A 198 13.36 -14.35 -8.47
C GLN A 198 12.82 -14.30 -7.04
N HIS A 199 12.80 -13.12 -6.40
CA HIS A 199 12.36 -12.97 -5.00
C HIS A 199 10.87 -13.28 -4.78
N VAL A 200 10.07 -13.30 -5.85
CA VAL A 200 8.65 -13.69 -5.81
C VAL A 200 8.39 -15.03 -6.50
N CYS A 201 9.44 -15.82 -6.74
CA CYS A 201 9.31 -17.19 -7.23
C CYS A 201 9.21 -18.18 -6.07
N SER A 202 8.46 -19.27 -6.28
CA SER A 202 8.52 -20.41 -5.35
C SER A 202 9.90 -21.07 -5.42
N LYS A 203 10.35 -21.65 -4.30
CA LYS A 203 11.63 -22.35 -4.24
C LYS A 203 11.73 -23.48 -5.27
N ASP A 204 10.64 -24.21 -5.50
CA ASP A 204 10.57 -25.29 -6.48
C ASP A 204 10.79 -24.81 -7.92
N LEU A 205 10.27 -23.63 -8.26
CA LEU A 205 10.46 -23.02 -9.59
C LEU A 205 11.93 -22.63 -9.82
N ILE A 206 12.59 -22.09 -8.80
CA ILE A 206 14.01 -21.70 -8.86
C ILE A 206 14.92 -22.93 -9.00
N LEU A 207 14.64 -24.01 -8.27
CA LEU A 207 15.41 -25.24 -8.37
C LEU A 207 15.31 -25.85 -9.78
N LYS A 208 14.10 -25.91 -10.33
CA LYS A 208 13.86 -26.41 -11.69
C LYS A 208 14.56 -25.57 -12.77
N SER A 209 14.58 -24.24 -12.64
CA SER A 209 15.29 -23.40 -13.62
C SER A 209 16.81 -23.61 -13.57
N ASN A 210 17.39 -23.78 -12.39
CA ASN A 210 18.82 -24.04 -12.22
C ASN A 210 19.25 -25.40 -12.80
N GLU A 211 18.43 -26.44 -12.63
CA GLU A 211 18.67 -27.75 -13.27
C GLU A 211 18.69 -27.64 -14.81
N ILE A 212 17.76 -26.89 -15.39
CA ILE A 212 17.72 -26.65 -16.85
C ILE A 212 18.97 -25.90 -17.32
N ILE A 213 19.43 -24.89 -16.58
CA ILE A 213 20.64 -24.12 -16.93
C ILE A 213 21.88 -25.02 -16.83
N SER A 214 21.99 -25.85 -15.79
CA SER A 214 23.09 -26.81 -15.63
C SER A 214 23.10 -27.92 -16.70
N SER A 215 21.96 -28.17 -17.35
CA SER A 215 21.83 -29.17 -18.42
C SER A 215 22.16 -28.62 -19.82
N LYS A 216 22.41 -27.31 -19.95
CA LYS A 216 22.76 -26.69 -21.23
C LYS A 216 24.23 -26.99 -21.55
N PRO A 217 24.55 -27.69 -22.65
CA PRO A 217 25.95 -27.99 -22.99
C PRO A 217 26.72 -26.69 -23.27
N GLU A 218 27.92 -26.58 -22.72
CA GLU A 218 28.89 -25.56 -23.13
C GLU A 218 29.17 -25.74 -24.62
N ILE A 219 28.74 -24.76 -25.42
CA ILE A 219 29.15 -24.66 -26.82
C ILE A 219 30.61 -24.23 -26.78
N VAL A 220 31.52 -25.20 -26.83
CA VAL A 220 32.94 -24.95 -27.12
C VAL A 220 33.02 -24.51 -28.58
N SER A 221 33.34 -23.23 -28.81
CA SER A 221 33.77 -22.72 -30.13
C SER A 221 35.12 -22.04 -29.99
#